data_AF-A0AB34D924-F1
#
_entry.id   AF-A0AB34D924-F1
#
_cell.length_a   1.000
_cell.length_b   1.000
_cell.length_c   1.000
_cell.angle_alpha   90.00
_cell.angle_beta   90.00
_cell.angle_gamma   90.00
#
_symmetry.space_group_name_H-M   'P 1'
#
loop_
_entity.id
_entity.type
_entity.pdbx_description
1 polymer ?
#
loop_
_entity_poly.entity_id
_entity_poly.type
_entity_poly.pdbx_seq_one_letter_code
_entity_poly.pdbx_strand_id
1 'polypeptide(L)'
;MQTLAILAISLVITAGVMLVFGINNDLRSFRENPLPTVFIIVTVAILSISIYYSGKEADHNLAQVALNLRSLEQKQINDKNKLLETELGTNSDKLLVEDYEDYTKVTSEKGVFKVIFTHDMDDNIIIKKITPILTN
;
A
#
# COMPACT_ATOMS: atom_id res chain seq x y z
N MET A 1 -13.49 -7.54 -4.54
CA MET A 1 -14.39 -7.77 -3.39
C MET A 1 -15.12 -6.50 -2.93
N GLN A 2 -14.50 -5.31 -2.96
CA GLN A 2 -15.13 -4.05 -2.50
C GLN A 2 -16.37 -3.60 -3.30
N THR A 3 -16.42 -3.82 -4.63
CA THR A 3 -17.60 -3.50 -5.45
C THR A 3 -18.86 -4.26 -5.03
N LEU A 4 -18.69 -5.51 -4.59
CA LEU A 4 -19.79 -6.34 -4.11
C LEU A 4 -20.28 -5.88 -2.73
N ALA A 5 -19.36 -5.40 -1.87
CA ALA A 5 -19.68 -4.84 -0.57
C ALA A 5 -20.44 -3.51 -0.68
N ILE A 6 -20.03 -2.63 -1.61
CA ILE A 6 -20.73 -1.36 -1.87
C ILE A 6 -22.14 -1.63 -2.41
N LEU A 7 -22.29 -2.59 -3.33
CA LEU A 7 -23.60 -3.00 -3.83
C LEU A 7 -24.47 -3.57 -2.71
N ALA A 8 -23.92 -4.43 -1.85
CA ALA A 8 -24.63 -5.01 -0.72
C ALA A 8 -25.08 -3.96 0.30
N ILE A 9 -24.23 -2.99 0.64
CA ILE A 9 -24.57 -1.90 1.55
C ILE A 9 -25.67 -1.01 0.94
N SER A 10 -25.57 -0.67 -0.35
CA SER A 10 -26.59 0.11 -1.05
C SER A 10 -27.95 -0.63 -1.07
N LEU A 11 -27.92 -1.95 -1.26
CA LEU A 11 -29.12 -2.79 -1.30
C LEU A 11 -29.76 -2.92 0.10
N VAL A 12 -28.96 -3.05 1.16
CA VAL A 12 -29.43 -3.08 2.56
C VAL A 12 -30.03 -1.74 2.97
N ILE A 13 -29.41 -0.61 2.61
CA ILE A 13 -29.94 0.73 2.90
C ILE A 13 -31.27 0.93 2.16
N THR A 14 -31.33 0.55 0.88
CA THR A 14 -32.55 0.68 0.07
C THR A 14 -33.69 -0.18 0.63
N ALA A 15 -33.41 -1.44 1.00
CA ALA A 15 -34.39 -2.33 1.60
C ALA A 15 -34.85 -1.85 2.99
N GLY A 16 -33.92 -1.36 3.82
CA GLY A 16 -34.23 -0.81 5.14
C GLY A 16 -35.12 0.42 5.07
N VAL A 17 -34.86 1.31 4.10
CA VAL A 17 -35.70 2.50 3.91
C VAL A 17 -37.09 2.12 3.38
N MET A 18 -37.19 1.18 2.43
CA MET A 18 -38.50 0.66 1.98
C MET A 18 -39.30 0.02 3.13
N LEU A 19 -38.64 -0.71 4.03
CA LEU A 19 -39.28 -1.33 5.19
C LEU A 19 -39.81 -0.29 6.19
N VAL A 20 -38.97 0.68 6.57
CA VAL A 20 -39.37 1.75 7.51
C VAL A 20 -40.53 2.56 6.94
N PHE A 21 -40.51 2.83 5.63
CA PHE A 21 -41.59 3.55 4.96
C PHE A 21 -42.86 2.71 4.78
N GLY A 22 -42.76 1.42 4.47
CA GLY A 22 -43.92 0.53 4.36
C GLY A 22 -44.61 0.26 5.70
N ILE A 23 -43.88 0.38 6.82
CA ILE A 23 -44.43 0.28 8.17
C ILE A 23 -45.07 1.61 8.62
N ASN A 24 -44.49 2.76 8.26
CA ASN A 24 -44.96 4.08 8.72
C ASN A 24 -45.97 4.77 7.79
N ASN A 25 -45.99 4.45 6.50
CA ASN A 25 -46.94 5.03 5.56
C ASN A 25 -47.84 3.94 4.98
N ASP A 26 -49.14 4.12 5.16
CA ASP A 26 -50.17 3.35 4.47
C ASP A 26 -49.88 3.41 2.96
N LEU A 27 -49.82 2.25 2.29
CA LEU A 27 -49.46 2.11 0.86
C LEU A 27 -50.31 3.00 -0.06
N ARG A 28 -51.47 3.49 0.41
CA ARG A 28 -52.31 4.49 -0.25
C ARG A 28 -51.64 5.86 -0.41
N SER A 29 -50.88 6.33 0.58
CA SER A 29 -50.24 7.65 0.55
C SER A 29 -49.16 7.76 -0.53
N PHE A 30 -48.47 6.66 -0.84
CA PHE A 30 -47.50 6.57 -1.94
C PHE A 30 -48.10 6.80 -3.32
N ARG A 31 -49.34 6.38 -3.51
CA ARG A 31 -50.06 6.56 -4.78
C ARG A 31 -50.51 8.01 -4.96
N GLU A 32 -50.71 8.73 -3.87
CA GLU A 32 -51.22 10.11 -3.86
C GLU A 32 -50.11 11.16 -3.84
N ASN A 33 -48.95 10.89 -3.23
CA ASN A 33 -47.84 11.84 -3.23
C ASN A 33 -46.45 11.15 -3.30
N PRO A 34 -45.94 10.86 -4.51
CA PRO A 34 -44.71 10.08 -4.70
C PRO A 34 -43.41 10.88 -4.47
N LEU A 35 -43.50 12.20 -4.30
CA LEU A 35 -42.35 13.11 -4.16
C LEU A 35 -41.33 12.72 -3.08
N PRO A 36 -41.72 12.35 -1.84
CA PRO A 36 -40.77 11.99 -0.77
C PRO A 36 -39.94 10.76 -1.12
N THR A 37 -40.56 9.77 -1.76
CA THR A 37 -39.93 8.51 -2.17
C THR A 37 -38.88 8.74 -3.25
N VAL A 38 -39.19 9.59 -4.23
CA VAL A 38 -38.25 9.95 -5.29
C VAL A 38 -37.04 10.66 -4.71
N PHE A 39 -37.23 11.58 -3.76
CA PHE A 39 -36.14 12.27 -3.07
C PHE A 39 -35.17 11.29 -2.39
N ILE A 40 -35.71 10.33 -1.65
CA ILE A 40 -34.90 9.31 -0.96
C ILE A 40 -34.08 8.48 -1.95
N ILE A 41 -34.71 8.00 -3.03
CA ILE A 41 -34.02 7.19 -4.05
C ILE A 41 -32.87 7.98 -4.68
N VAL A 42 -33.13 9.25 -5.01
CA VAL A 42 -32.10 10.14 -5.58
C VAL A 42 -30.97 10.39 -4.59
N THR A 43 -31.27 10.65 -3.31
CA THR A 43 -30.24 10.85 -2.28
C THR A 43 -29.39 9.60 -2.08
N VAL A 44 -29.98 8.41 -2.02
CA VAL A 44 -29.24 7.14 -1.87
C VAL A 44 -28.37 6.87 -3.10
N ALA A 45 -28.88 7.15 -4.30
CA ALA A 45 -28.12 6.99 -5.54
C ALA A 45 -26.89 7.91 -5.59
N ILE A 46 -27.07 9.20 -5.26
CA ILE A 46 -25.97 10.18 -5.21
C ILE A 46 -24.93 9.75 -4.16
N LEU A 47 -25.37 9.37 -2.96
CA LEU A 47 -24.47 8.93 -1.88
C LEU A 47 -23.66 7.69 -2.29
N SER A 48 -24.31 6.71 -2.94
CA SER A 48 -23.66 5.48 -3.41
C SER A 48 -22.60 5.79 -4.47
N ILE A 49 -22.89 6.70 -5.41
CA ILE A 49 -21.95 7.14 -6.45
C ILE A 49 -20.76 7.88 -5.81
N SER A 50 -21.00 8.79 -4.88
CA SER A 50 -19.95 9.51 -4.16
C SER A 50 -19.02 8.57 -3.38
N ILE A 51 -19.58 7.58 -2.68
CA ILE A 51 -18.80 6.57 -1.95
C ILE A 51 -17.96 5.73 -2.92
N TYR A 52 -18.51 5.34 -4.06
CA TYR A 52 -17.78 4.58 -5.08
C TYR A 52 -16.57 5.36 -5.63
N TYR A 53 -16.75 6.64 -6.00
CA TYR A 53 -15.64 7.46 -6.49
C TYR A 53 -14.59 7.74 -5.42
N SER A 54 -15.01 8.03 -4.18
CA SER A 54 -14.09 8.23 -3.06
C SER A 54 -13.27 6.98 -2.74
N GLY A 55 -13.90 5.80 -2.77
CA GLY A 55 -13.20 4.53 -2.61
C GLY A 55 -12.18 4.27 -3.72
N LYS A 56 -12.55 4.53 -4.98
CA LYS A 56 -11.64 4.38 -6.13
C LYS A 56 -10.42 5.29 -6.03
N GLU A 57 -10.60 6.52 -5.57
CA GLU A 57 -9.50 7.48 -5.39
C GLU A 57 -8.58 7.07 -4.22
N ALA A 58 -9.15 6.59 -3.12
CA ALA A 58 -8.37 6.05 -2.00
C ALA A 58 -7.53 4.83 -2.41
N ASP A 59 -8.12 3.89 -3.16
CA ASP A 59 -7.41 2.71 -3.68
C ASP A 59 -6.28 3.12 -4.65
N HIS A 60 -6.53 4.12 -5.50
CA HIS A 60 -5.51 4.65 -6.42
C HIS A 60 -4.34 5.29 -5.69
N ASN A 61 -4.62 6.13 -4.69
CA ASN A 61 -3.60 6.77 -3.87
C ASN A 61 -2.77 5.74 -3.09
N LEU A 62 -3.43 4.70 -2.56
CA LEU A 62 -2.75 3.62 -1.84
C LEU A 62 -1.85 2.79 -2.76
N ALA A 63 -2.30 2.50 -3.99
CA ALA A 63 -1.49 1.83 -4.99
C ALA A 63 -0.27 2.67 -5.40
N GLN A 64 -0.44 3.99 -5.54
CA GLN A 64 0.66 4.90 -5.87
C GLN A 64 1.69 4.98 -4.73
N VAL A 65 1.25 5.04 -3.48
CA VAL A 65 2.14 5.01 -2.32
C VAL A 65 2.91 3.69 -2.27
N ALA A 66 2.25 2.55 -2.50
CA ALA A 66 2.91 1.24 -2.54
C ALA A 66 3.98 1.16 -3.65
N LEU A 67 3.70 1.70 -4.85
CA LEU A 67 4.68 1.79 -5.94
C LEU A 67 5.87 2.68 -5.56
N ASN A 68 5.61 3.83 -4.94
CA ASN A 68 6.67 4.73 -4.49
C ASN A 68 7.54 4.06 -3.42
N LEU A 69 6.95 3.40 -2.43
CA LEU A 69 7.68 2.65 -1.41
C LEU A 69 8.57 1.56 -2.03
N ARG A 70 8.02 0.77 -2.97
CA ARG A 70 8.80 -0.25 -3.68
C ARG A 70 9.96 0.36 -4.47
N SER A 71 9.75 1.52 -5.10
CA SER A 71 10.82 2.21 -5.84
C SER A 71 11.91 2.74 -4.90
N LEU A 72 11.55 3.19 -3.70
CA LEU A 72 12.48 3.63 -2.67
C LEU A 72 13.27 2.47 -2.08
N GLU A 73 12.62 1.35 -1.78
CA GLU A 73 13.28 0.12 -1.34
C GLU A 73 14.29 -0.36 -2.39
N GLN A 74 13.89 -0.40 -3.66
CA GLN A 74 14.78 -0.81 -4.75
C GLN A 74 15.98 0.14 -4.89
N LYS A 75 15.75 1.45 -4.73
CA LYS A 75 16.81 2.46 -4.75
C LYS A 75 17.81 2.23 -3.60
N GLN A 76 17.32 2.01 -2.38
CA GLN A 76 18.19 1.72 -1.22
C GLN A 76 19.03 0.45 -1.42
N ILE A 77 18.44 -0.62 -1.99
CA ILE A 77 19.17 -1.85 -2.31
C ILE A 77 20.28 -1.57 -3.33
N ASN A 78 19.96 -0.81 -4.39
CA ASN A 78 20.94 -0.45 -5.41
C ASN A 78 22.08 0.40 -4.84
N ASP A 79 21.77 1.38 -4.00
CA ASP A 79 22.76 2.26 -3.38
C ASP A 79 23.69 1.45 -2.45
N LYS A 80 23.13 0.52 -1.65
CA LYS A 80 23.89 -0.41 -0.80
C LYS A 80 24.81 -1.32 -1.62
N ASN A 81 24.32 -1.90 -2.71
CA ASN A 81 25.13 -2.77 -3.57
C ASN A 81 26.27 -2.00 -4.23
N LYS A 82 26.01 -0.82 -4.78
CA LYS A 82 27.03 0.04 -5.41
C LYS A 82 28.13 0.45 -4.43
N LEU A 83 27.76 0.71 -3.18
CA LEU A 83 28.70 1.02 -2.12
C LEU A 83 29.61 -0.20 -1.81
N LEU A 84 29.02 -1.39 -1.73
CA LEU A 84 29.77 -2.64 -1.56
C LEU A 84 30.68 -2.96 -2.75
N GLU A 85 30.24 -2.73 -3.99
CA GLU A 85 31.06 -2.87 -5.20
C GLU A 85 32.31 -1.99 -5.14
N THR A 86 32.13 -0.73 -4.73
CA THR A 86 33.21 0.26 -4.66
C THR A 86 34.22 -0.13 -3.59
N GLU A 87 33.77 -0.48 -2.39
CA GLU A 87 34.64 -0.83 -1.26
C GLU A 87 35.31 -2.19 -1.41
N LEU A 88 34.58 -3.20 -1.90
CA LEU A 88 35.12 -4.54 -2.09
C LEU A 88 35.82 -4.69 -3.46
N GLY A 89 35.70 -3.71 -4.36
CA GLY A 89 36.27 -3.75 -5.71
C GLY A 89 35.84 -4.98 -6.50
N THR A 90 34.54 -5.25 -6.54
CA THR A 90 33.90 -6.40 -7.19
C THR A 90 32.59 -5.97 -7.86
N ASN A 91 32.00 -6.81 -8.71
CA ASN A 91 30.71 -6.54 -9.36
C ASN A 91 29.54 -7.08 -8.52
N SER A 92 28.42 -6.38 -8.53
CA SER A 92 27.20 -6.70 -7.78
C SER A 92 26.61 -8.05 -8.15
N ASP A 93 26.78 -8.51 -9.40
CA ASP A 93 26.31 -9.82 -9.86
C ASP A 93 26.98 -10.99 -9.13
N LYS A 94 28.08 -10.72 -8.43
CA LYS A 94 28.86 -11.71 -7.67
C LYS A 94 28.81 -11.48 -6.16
N LEU A 95 27.99 -10.53 -5.71
CA LEU A 95 27.75 -10.26 -4.29
C LEU A 95 26.54 -11.07 -3.80
N LEU A 96 26.77 -11.95 -2.83
CA LEU A 96 25.68 -12.53 -2.04
C LEU A 96 25.57 -11.77 -0.72
N VAL A 97 24.43 -11.13 -0.51
CA VAL A 97 24.17 -10.27 0.64
C VAL A 97 23.12 -10.94 1.53
N GLU A 98 23.49 -11.21 2.78
CA GLU A 98 22.60 -11.78 3.81
C GLU A 98 22.53 -10.80 4.99
N ASP A 99 21.34 -10.32 5.33
CA ASP A 99 21.13 -9.41 6.45
C ASP A 99 20.86 -10.18 7.76
N TYR A 100 21.66 -9.90 8.80
CA TYR A 100 21.48 -10.37 10.18
C TYR A 100 21.16 -9.16 11.07
N GLU A 101 20.63 -9.40 12.28
CA GLU A 101 20.19 -8.33 13.21
C GLU A 101 21.26 -7.23 13.42
N ASP A 102 22.52 -7.62 13.62
CA ASP A 102 23.59 -6.67 13.97
C ASP A 102 24.54 -6.33 12.80
N TYR A 103 24.43 -7.04 11.68
CA TYR A 103 25.35 -6.89 10.55
C TYR A 103 24.85 -7.53 9.26
N THR A 104 25.41 -7.10 8.14
CA THR A 104 25.21 -7.75 6.85
C THR A 104 26.42 -8.61 6.52
N LYS A 105 26.20 -9.89 6.20
CA LYS A 105 27.23 -10.76 5.64
C LYS A 105 27.25 -10.57 4.13
N VAL A 106 28.42 -10.27 3.59
CA VAL A 106 28.64 -10.07 2.16
C VAL A 106 29.66 -11.08 1.68
N THR A 107 29.25 -11.95 0.77
CA THR A 107 30.16 -12.91 0.11
C THR A 107 30.46 -12.41 -1.29
N SER A 108 31.74 -12.33 -1.62
CA SER A 108 32.26 -11.96 -2.93
C SER A 108 33.38 -12.91 -3.36
N GLU A 109 33.90 -12.75 -4.57
CA GLU A 109 35.08 -13.53 -5.03
C GLU A 109 36.32 -13.32 -4.16
N LYS A 110 36.42 -12.19 -3.46
CA LYS A 110 37.55 -11.87 -2.56
C LYS A 110 37.41 -12.52 -1.18
N GLY A 111 36.25 -13.09 -0.87
CA GLY A 111 35.97 -13.71 0.41
C GLY A 111 34.64 -13.29 1.01
N VAL A 112 34.47 -13.64 2.29
CA VAL A 112 33.30 -13.38 3.10
C VAL A 112 33.61 -12.26 4.09
N PHE A 113 32.77 -11.25 4.11
CA PHE A 113 32.93 -10.04 4.92
C PHE A 113 31.70 -9.81 5.80
N LYS A 114 31.93 -9.36 7.02
CA LYS A 114 30.93 -8.75 7.90
C LYS A 114 30.95 -7.25 7.67
N VAL A 115 29.83 -6.71 7.21
CA VAL A 115 29.66 -5.29 6.90
C VAL A 115 28.64 -4.69 7.86
N ILE A 116 29.01 -3.58 8.49
CA ILE A 116 28.12 -2.80 9.35
C ILE A 116 27.82 -1.50 8.61
N PHE A 117 26.55 -1.27 8.32
CA PHE A 117 26.06 -0.03 7.73
C PHE A 117 25.67 0.96 8.82
N THR A 118 25.74 2.25 8.50
CA THR A 118 25.22 3.36 9.33
C THR A 118 24.69 4.44 8.40
N HIS A 119 23.98 5.42 8.95
CA HIS A 119 23.52 6.58 8.20
C HIS A 119 24.42 7.79 8.48
N ASP A 120 24.61 8.65 7.47
CA ASP A 120 25.26 9.95 7.61
C ASP A 120 24.27 11.02 8.11
N MET A 121 24.69 12.30 8.12
CA MET A 121 23.83 13.42 8.55
C MET A 121 22.68 13.71 7.58
N ASP A 122 22.80 13.28 6.33
CA ASP A 122 21.82 13.44 5.25
C ASP A 122 20.95 12.18 5.07
N ASP A 123 21.03 11.24 6.02
CA ASP A 123 20.33 9.94 6.04
C ASP A 123 20.74 8.97 4.91
N ASN A 124 21.91 9.16 4.30
CA ASN A 124 22.46 8.24 3.31
C ASN A 124 23.12 7.03 3.98
N ILE A 125 22.92 5.85 3.40
CA ILE A 125 23.55 4.60 3.85
C ILE A 125 25.05 4.66 3.53
N ILE A 126 25.88 4.51 4.56
CA ILE A 126 27.34 4.43 4.47
C ILE A 126 27.87 3.19 5.20
N ILE A 127 29.06 2.72 4.82
CA ILE A 127 29.73 1.61 5.50
C ILE A 127 30.49 2.15 6.71
N LYS A 128 30.11 1.70 7.90
CA LYS A 128 30.81 2.01 9.15
C LYS A 128 32.06 1.15 9.31
N LYS A 129 31.95 -0.13 8.98
CA LYS A 129 33.04 -1.11 9.19
C LYS A 129 32.88 -2.32 8.28
N ILE A 130 34.00 -2.76 7.70
CA ILE A 130 34.12 -4.05 7.01
C ILE A 130 35.10 -4.91 7.81
N THR A 131 34.71 -6.14 8.13
CA THR A 131 35.57 -7.10 8.82
C THR A 131 35.63 -8.39 8.02
N PRO A 132 36.82 -8.84 7.57
CA PRO A 132 36.92 -10.12 6.88
C PRO A 132 36.59 -11.27 7.84
N ILE A 133 35.77 -12.22 7.38
CA ILE A 133 35.48 -13.49 8.06
C ILE A 133 36.37 -14.59 7.45
N LEU A 134 36.40 -14.63 6.12
CA LEU A 134 37.20 -15.58 5.35
C LEU A 134 37.74 -14.85 4.12
N THR A 135 39.04 -14.87 3.90
CA THR A 135 39.67 -14.31 2.71
C THR A 135 40.30 -15.43 1.91
N ASN A 136 40.16 -15.39 0.59
CA ASN A 136 40.89 -16.27 -0.32
C ASN A 136 42.35 -15.81 -0.49
#